data_AF-A0A3M1VAG5-F1
#
_entry.id   AF-A0A3M1VAG5-F1
#
_cell.length_a   1.000
_cell.length_b   1.000
_cell.length_c   1.000
_cell.angle_alpha   90.00
_cell.angle_beta   90.00
_cell.angle_gamma   90.00
#
_symmetry.space_group_name_H-M   'P 1'
#
loop_
_entity.id
_entity.type
_entity.pdbx_description
1 polymer ?
#
loop_
_entity_poly.entity_id
_entity_poly.type
_entity_poly.pdbx_seq_one_letter_code
_entity_poly.pdbx_strand_id
1 'polypeptide(L)'
;MADFLTPGGWALALLQAILYAAGAPLLVAWVKRVKSRLQTRRGPALLQPYRDLYKLLGKEALVAHTASPVFRAAPYIVFGATLVAASVIPLLAVELPTAAIADVIVLVGFLALARFFLALAGMDVGTAFGGMGSSREMLISALAEPAMLMAVFTLTMSAHSTNLSTVIEHVLDSGLLLRPSFLFALLGLLLVAVAETGRIPVDNPATHLELTMVHEAMILEYSGRHLALMEWAAQIKLMLYAVLLSNVFLPWGIAA
;
A
#
# COMPACT_ATOMS: atom_id res chain seq x y z
N MET A 1 -29.20 8.33 5.67
CA MET A 1 -28.40 7.74 6.75
C MET A 1 -28.29 6.26 6.44
N ALA A 2 -27.19 5.83 5.82
CA ALA A 2 -26.99 4.43 5.47
C ALA A 2 -27.03 3.58 6.75
N ASP A 3 -27.73 2.45 6.71
CA ASP A 3 -27.80 1.52 7.84
C ASP A 3 -26.42 0.89 8.09
N PHE A 4 -25.58 1.59 8.84
CA PHE A 4 -24.26 1.14 9.33
C PHE A 4 -24.33 -0.15 10.17
N LEU A 5 -25.54 -0.61 10.51
CA LEU A 5 -25.80 -1.79 11.32
C LEU A 5 -26.27 -2.99 10.49
N THR A 6 -26.39 -2.87 9.16
CA THR A 6 -26.75 -4.02 8.32
C THR A 6 -25.62 -5.06 8.36
N PRO A 7 -25.90 -6.32 8.75
CA PRO A 7 -24.89 -7.38 8.72
C PRO A 7 -24.30 -7.58 7.33
N GLY A 8 -25.08 -7.30 6.27
CA GLY A 8 -24.65 -7.37 4.88
C GLY A 8 -23.54 -6.38 4.52
N GLY A 9 -23.63 -5.12 4.98
CA GLY A 9 -22.60 -4.11 4.70
C GLY A 9 -21.25 -4.46 5.34
N TRP A 10 -21.26 -4.96 6.57
CA TRP A 10 -20.03 -5.43 7.23
C TRP A 10 -19.47 -6.72 6.61
N ALA A 11 -20.33 -7.62 6.15
CA ALA A 11 -19.89 -8.81 5.40
C ALA A 11 -19.18 -8.43 4.10
N LEU A 12 -19.71 -7.44 3.36
CA LEU A 12 -19.07 -6.91 2.15
C LEU A 12 -17.74 -6.19 2.47
N ALA A 13 -17.67 -5.43 3.57
CA ALA A 13 -16.44 -4.78 4.00
C ALA A 13 -15.34 -5.80 4.36
N LEU A 14 -15.71 -6.88 5.05
CA LEU A 14 -14.80 -7.99 5.34
C LEU A 14 -14.37 -8.70 4.06
N LEU A 15 -15.30 -8.96 3.14
CA LEU A 15 -14.98 -9.54 1.84
C LEU A 15 -14.00 -8.66 1.06
N GLN A 16 -14.19 -7.34 1.06
CA GLN A 16 -13.27 -6.39 0.43
C GLN A 16 -11.87 -6.46 1.05
N ALA A 17 -11.76 -6.47 2.37
CA ALA A 17 -10.46 -6.62 3.05
C ALA A 17 -9.78 -7.96 2.68
N ILE A 18 -10.55 -9.06 2.64
CA ILE A 18 -10.06 -10.37 2.22
C ILE A 18 -9.61 -10.34 0.76
N LEU A 19 -10.32 -9.66 -0.13
CA LEU A 19 -9.93 -9.51 -1.53
C LEU A 19 -8.65 -8.69 -1.70
N TYR A 20 -8.43 -7.65 -0.91
CA TYR A 20 -7.14 -6.95 -0.89
C TYR A 20 -6.02 -7.88 -0.44
N ALA A 21 -6.21 -8.56 0.69
CA ALA A 21 -5.22 -9.47 1.24
C ALA A 21 -4.91 -10.64 0.28
N ALA A 22 -5.93 -11.22 -0.35
CA ALA A 22 -5.79 -12.32 -1.29
C ALA A 22 -5.35 -11.86 -2.67
N GLY A 23 -5.76 -10.69 -3.16
CA GLY A 23 -5.45 -10.19 -4.51
C GLY A 23 -4.04 -9.59 -4.63
N ALA A 24 -3.53 -9.00 -3.54
CA ALA A 24 -2.23 -8.33 -3.53
C ALA A 24 -1.05 -9.23 -3.96
N PRO A 25 -0.91 -10.48 -3.45
CA PRO A 25 0.16 -11.39 -3.91
C PRO A 25 0.06 -11.72 -5.41
N LEU A 26 -1.17 -11.86 -5.95
CA LEU A 26 -1.39 -12.11 -7.37
C LEU A 26 -0.95 -10.94 -8.24
N LEU A 27 -1.29 -9.71 -7.82
CA LEU A 27 -0.86 -8.49 -8.52
C LEU A 27 0.67 -8.43 -8.60
N VAL A 28 1.36 -8.70 -7.49
CA VAL A 28 2.83 -8.72 -7.44
C VAL A 28 3.39 -9.80 -8.35
N ALA A 29 2.78 -10.99 -8.39
CA ALA A 29 3.18 -12.06 -9.29
C ALA A 29 3.02 -11.65 -10.76
N TRP A 30 1.92 -10.98 -11.09
CA TRP A 30 1.64 -10.47 -12.43
C TRP A 30 2.68 -9.41 -12.84
N VAL A 31 2.94 -8.42 -11.97
CA VAL A 31 3.98 -7.40 -12.21
C VAL A 31 5.35 -8.04 -12.45
N LYS A 32 5.76 -9.01 -11.62
CA LYS A 32 7.02 -9.76 -11.79
C LYS A 32 7.06 -10.53 -13.12
N ARG A 33 5.92 -11.06 -13.58
CA ARG A 33 5.81 -11.79 -14.85
C ARG A 33 5.90 -10.84 -16.05
N VAL A 34 5.25 -9.68 -16.00
CA VAL A 34 5.36 -8.63 -17.02
C VAL A 34 6.81 -8.15 -17.12
N LYS A 35 7.44 -7.78 -16.00
CA LYS A 35 8.87 -7.38 -15.94
C LYS A 35 9.77 -8.43 -16.57
N SER A 36 9.53 -9.71 -16.30
CA SER A 36 10.32 -10.81 -16.85
C SER A 36 10.14 -10.96 -18.36
N ARG A 37 8.91 -10.83 -18.88
CA ARG A 37 8.67 -10.88 -20.33
C ARG A 37 9.30 -9.71 -21.07
N LEU A 38 9.27 -8.51 -20.50
CA LEU A 38 9.94 -7.32 -21.06
C LEU A 38 11.47 -7.49 -21.09
N GLN A 39 12.02 -8.34 -20.22
CA GLN A 39 13.43 -8.71 -20.18
C GLN A 39 13.73 -10.00 -20.95
N THR A 40 12.80 -10.46 -21.81
CA THR A 40 12.95 -11.66 -22.65
C THR A 40 13.27 -12.93 -21.84
N ARG A 41 12.76 -13.02 -20.60
CA ARG A 41 12.92 -14.19 -19.73
C ARG A 41 11.57 -14.75 -19.29
N ARG A 42 11.52 -16.05 -18.96
CA ARG A 42 10.31 -16.67 -18.40
C ARG A 42 10.09 -16.18 -16.98
N GLY A 43 8.95 -15.55 -16.73
CA GLY A 43 8.57 -15.08 -15.39
C GLY A 43 8.12 -16.22 -14.46
N PRO A 44 8.10 -15.96 -13.14
CA PRO A 44 7.66 -16.93 -12.14
C PRO A 44 6.18 -17.33 -12.33
N ALA A 45 5.78 -18.40 -11.64
CA ALA A 45 4.38 -18.82 -11.56
C ALA A 45 3.54 -17.76 -10.82
N LEU A 46 2.27 -17.59 -11.21
CA LEU A 46 1.39 -16.60 -10.57
C LEU A 46 1.13 -16.89 -9.09
N LEU A 47 1.13 -18.17 -8.72
CA LEU A 47 0.93 -18.62 -7.33
C LEU A 47 2.21 -18.57 -6.48
N GLN A 48 3.35 -18.12 -7.04
CA GLN A 48 4.63 -18.12 -6.34
C GLN A 48 4.60 -17.27 -5.05
N PRO A 49 4.09 -16.02 -5.05
CA PRO A 49 4.06 -15.21 -3.83
C PRO A 49 3.24 -15.83 -2.69
N TYR A 50 2.14 -16.52 -3.00
CA TYR A 50 1.37 -17.25 -1.98
C TYR A 50 2.16 -18.40 -1.35
N ARG A 51 2.92 -19.13 -2.16
CA ARG A 51 3.79 -20.21 -1.66
C ARG A 51 4.91 -19.66 -0.79
N ASP A 52 5.46 -18.50 -1.16
CA ASP A 52 6.49 -17.83 -0.37
C ASP A 52 5.94 -17.33 0.97
N LEU A 53 4.76 -16.70 0.99
CA LEU A 53 4.07 -16.31 2.23
C LEU A 53 3.76 -17.53 3.10
N TYR A 54 3.18 -18.59 2.53
CA TYR A 54 2.89 -19.83 3.25
C TYR A 54 4.14 -20.45 3.88
N LYS A 55 5.24 -20.49 3.11
CA LYS A 55 6.55 -20.96 3.58
C LYS A 55 7.07 -20.10 4.73
N LEU A 56 6.99 -18.77 4.63
CA LEU A 56 7.47 -17.87 5.68
C LEU A 56 6.62 -17.96 6.95
N LEU A 57 5.31 -18.11 6.83
CA LEU A 57 4.40 -18.29 7.97
C LEU A 57 4.67 -19.61 8.72
N GLY A 58 5.14 -20.65 8.02
CA GLY A 58 5.54 -21.92 8.63
C GLY A 58 6.94 -21.93 9.25
N LYS A 59 7.73 -20.86 9.09
CA LYS A 59 9.08 -20.76 9.67
C LYS A 59 9.06 -20.14 11.06
N GLU A 60 10.01 -20.56 11.88
CA GLU A 60 10.28 -19.91 13.16
C GLU A 60 10.72 -18.44 12.94
N ALA A 61 10.19 -17.55 13.77
CA ALA A 61 10.57 -16.14 13.76
C ALA A 61 11.69 -15.93 14.78
N LEU A 62 12.91 -15.78 14.27
CA LEU A 62 14.08 -15.43 15.06
C LEU A 62 14.08 -13.92 15.30
N VAL A 63 14.32 -13.53 16.54
CA VAL A 63 14.36 -12.13 16.98
C VAL A 63 15.66 -11.94 17.75
N ALA A 64 16.42 -10.89 17.40
CA ALA A 64 17.67 -10.56 18.09
C ALA A 64 17.45 -10.31 19.58
N HIS A 65 18.43 -10.66 20.41
CA HIS A 65 18.37 -10.43 21.86
C HIS A 65 18.32 -8.94 22.24
N THR A 66 18.85 -8.08 21.37
CA THR A 66 18.85 -6.62 21.52
C THR A 66 17.55 -5.96 21.09
N ALA A 67 16.66 -6.68 20.39
CA ALA A 67 15.44 -6.11 19.85
C ALA A 67 14.42 -5.84 20.97
N SER A 68 13.82 -4.65 20.93
CA SER A 68 12.80 -4.24 21.88
C SER A 68 11.43 -4.86 21.54
N PRO A 69 10.41 -4.69 22.41
CA PRO A 69 9.05 -5.08 22.10
C PRO A 69 8.49 -4.43 20.82
N VAL A 70 9.03 -3.26 20.41
CA VAL A 70 8.61 -2.55 19.20
C VAL A 70 8.85 -3.41 17.96
N PHE A 71 10.03 -4.04 17.84
CA PHE A 71 10.34 -4.93 16.73
C PHE A 71 9.36 -6.10 16.59
N ARG A 72 8.83 -6.61 17.71
CA ARG A 72 7.85 -7.71 17.71
C ARG A 72 6.44 -7.24 17.36
N ALA A 73 6.07 -6.04 17.78
CA ALA A 73 4.74 -5.48 17.52
C ALA A 73 4.61 -4.90 16.10
N ALA A 74 5.68 -4.32 15.56
CA ALA A 74 5.67 -3.60 14.29
C ALA A 74 5.10 -4.39 13.10
N PRO A 75 5.43 -5.67 12.85
CA PRO A 75 4.87 -6.41 11.71
C PRO A 75 3.33 -6.48 11.73
N TYR A 76 2.74 -6.63 12.92
CA TYR A 76 1.29 -6.69 13.08
C TYR A 76 0.64 -5.31 12.89
N ILE A 77 1.28 -4.26 13.39
CA ILE A 77 0.80 -2.87 13.24
C ILE A 77 0.90 -2.45 11.77
N VAL A 78 2.03 -2.69 11.12
CA VAL A 78 2.27 -2.34 9.70
C VAL A 78 1.27 -3.08 8.81
N PHE A 79 1.09 -4.39 9.01
CA PHE A 79 0.12 -5.18 8.27
C PHE A 79 -1.32 -4.71 8.51
N GLY A 80 -1.71 -4.55 9.78
CA GLY A 80 -3.05 -4.13 10.16
C GLY A 80 -3.40 -2.73 9.63
N ALA A 81 -2.51 -1.75 9.82
CA ALA A 81 -2.70 -0.39 9.34
C ALA A 81 -2.79 -0.35 7.81
N THR A 82 -1.94 -1.09 7.09
CA THR A 82 -1.98 -1.14 5.62
C THR A 82 -3.24 -1.84 5.11
N LEU A 83 -3.72 -2.89 5.79
CA LEU A 83 -4.94 -3.59 5.43
C LEU A 83 -6.19 -2.72 5.66
N VAL A 84 -6.23 -1.98 6.77
CA VAL A 84 -7.31 -1.01 7.06
C VAL A 84 -7.26 0.15 6.06
N ALA A 85 -6.08 0.66 5.74
CA ALA A 85 -5.91 1.66 4.69
C ALA A 85 -6.44 1.17 3.33
N ALA A 86 -6.18 -0.10 2.99
CA ALA A 86 -6.67 -0.69 1.75
C ALA A 86 -8.20 -0.89 1.76
N SER A 87 -8.77 -1.34 2.88
CA SER A 87 -10.21 -1.60 2.98
C SER A 87 -11.08 -0.34 2.93
N VAL A 88 -10.49 0.83 3.16
CA VAL A 88 -11.11 2.14 2.95
C VAL A 88 -11.34 2.45 1.46
N ILE A 89 -10.47 1.95 0.57
CA ILE A 89 -10.58 2.22 -0.86
C ILE A 89 -11.62 1.28 -1.47
N PRO A 90 -12.64 1.79 -2.19
CA PRO A 90 -13.66 0.95 -2.81
C PRO A 90 -13.05 -0.03 -3.82
N LEU A 91 -13.25 -1.33 -3.65
CA LEU A 91 -12.88 -2.35 -4.63
C LEU A 91 -14.11 -3.01 -5.26
N LEU A 92 -15.12 -3.28 -4.44
CA LEU A 92 -16.36 -3.96 -4.84
C LEU A 92 -17.58 -3.03 -4.86
N ALA A 93 -17.69 -2.17 -3.86
CA ALA A 93 -18.86 -1.33 -3.65
C ALA A 93 -18.45 -0.01 -3.00
N VAL A 94 -19.19 1.05 -3.32
CA VAL A 94 -18.92 2.41 -2.84
C VAL A 94 -19.66 2.71 -1.53
N GLU A 95 -20.85 2.11 -1.33
CA GLU A 95 -21.66 2.24 -0.11
C GLU A 95 -21.35 1.16 0.94
N LEU A 96 -20.12 1.14 1.43
CA LEU A 96 -19.74 0.28 2.55
C LEU A 96 -19.79 1.05 3.88
N PRO A 97 -19.99 0.38 5.04
CA PRO A 97 -19.82 1.03 6.34
C PRO A 97 -18.45 1.70 6.50
N THR A 98 -17.42 1.16 5.83
CA THR A 98 -16.07 1.75 5.78
C THR A 98 -16.01 3.06 5.00
N ALA A 99 -17.00 3.39 4.15
CA ALA A 99 -17.07 4.65 3.45
C ALA A 99 -17.21 5.85 4.41
N ALA A 100 -17.80 5.66 5.60
CA ALA A 100 -17.89 6.74 6.60
C ALA A 100 -16.52 7.16 7.16
N ILE A 101 -15.55 6.24 7.16
CA ILE A 101 -14.17 6.50 7.57
C ILE A 101 -13.24 6.68 6.35
N ALA A 102 -13.79 6.67 5.13
CA ALA A 102 -13.05 6.79 3.88
C ALA A 102 -12.66 8.23 3.55
N ASP A 103 -12.06 8.90 4.52
CA ASP A 103 -11.43 10.20 4.31
C ASP A 103 -9.99 10.01 3.82
N VAL A 104 -9.60 10.83 2.84
CA VAL A 104 -8.23 10.89 2.32
C VAL A 104 -7.21 11.11 3.44
N ILE A 105 -7.50 11.99 4.40
CA ILE A 105 -6.59 12.29 5.52
C ILE A 105 -6.40 11.05 6.38
N VAL A 106 -7.47 10.29 6.62
CA VAL A 106 -7.42 9.03 7.38
C VAL A 106 -6.59 7.98 6.64
N LEU A 107 -6.75 7.86 5.32
CA LEU A 107 -5.94 6.99 4.47
C LEU A 107 -4.44 7.32 4.60
N VAL A 108 -4.08 8.60 4.46
CA VAL A 108 -2.70 9.06 4.62
C VAL A 108 -2.19 8.80 6.05
N GLY A 109 -3.03 9.00 7.06
CA GLY A 109 -2.71 8.71 8.46
C GLY A 109 -2.36 7.25 8.72
N PHE A 110 -3.12 6.30 8.16
CA PHE A 110 -2.79 4.87 8.29
C PHE A 110 -1.51 4.48 7.55
N LEU A 111 -1.26 5.04 6.37
CA LEU A 111 0.00 4.83 5.64
C LEU A 111 1.21 5.43 6.37
N ALA A 112 1.04 6.61 6.99
CA ALA A 112 2.05 7.23 7.83
C ALA A 112 2.31 6.42 9.10
N LEU A 113 1.26 5.88 9.74
CA LEU A 113 1.39 4.98 10.89
C LEU A 113 2.19 3.72 10.56
N ALA A 114 1.86 3.08 9.43
CA ALA A 114 2.61 1.91 8.95
C ALA A 114 4.09 2.24 8.72
N ARG A 115 4.39 3.37 8.05
CA ARG A 115 5.77 3.80 7.79
C ARG A 115 6.54 4.16 9.04
N PHE A 116 5.89 4.83 9.99
CA PHE A 116 6.49 5.16 11.28
C PHE A 116 6.96 3.91 12.02
N PHE A 117 6.10 2.89 12.13
CA PHE A 117 6.48 1.62 12.77
C PHE A 117 7.49 0.82 11.96
N LEU A 118 7.47 0.89 10.63
CA LEU A 118 8.47 0.26 9.77
C LEU A 118 9.87 0.87 9.99
N ALA A 119 9.97 2.20 10.03
CA ALA A 119 11.22 2.91 10.28
C ALA A 119 11.74 2.68 11.72
N LEU A 120 10.84 2.71 12.71
CA LEU A 120 11.22 2.37 14.09
C LEU A 120 11.77 0.94 14.18
N ALA A 121 11.09 -0.04 13.57
CA ALA A 121 11.54 -1.42 13.55
C ALA A 121 12.92 -1.59 12.88
N GLY A 122 13.17 -0.87 11.78
CA GLY A 122 14.47 -0.87 11.10
C GLY A 122 15.60 -0.34 12.00
N MET A 123 15.31 0.63 12.87
CA MET A 123 16.31 1.18 13.81
C MET A 123 16.46 0.35 15.09
N ASP A 124 15.43 -0.37 15.52
CA ASP A 124 15.33 -0.99 16.85
C ASP A 124 16.40 -2.06 17.14
N VAL A 125 16.81 -2.83 16.12
CA VAL A 125 17.84 -3.88 16.28
C VAL A 125 19.25 -3.27 16.44
N GLY A 126 19.44 -2.02 16.00
CA GLY A 126 20.69 -1.29 16.12
C GLY A 126 21.75 -1.67 15.08
N THR A 127 21.36 -2.24 13.94
CA THR A 127 22.29 -2.56 12.85
C THR A 127 22.52 -1.35 11.93
N ALA A 128 23.71 -1.28 11.32
CA ALA A 128 24.10 -0.15 10.49
C ALA A 128 23.16 0.06 9.30
N PHE A 129 22.71 -1.04 8.66
CA PHE A 129 21.83 -0.99 7.50
C PHE A 129 20.41 -0.57 7.84
N GLY A 130 19.85 -1.06 8.94
CA GLY A 130 18.48 -0.72 9.33
C GLY A 130 18.31 0.78 9.60
N GLY A 131 19.28 1.41 10.28
CA GLY A 131 19.29 2.86 10.49
C GLY A 131 19.48 3.67 9.20
N MET A 132 20.43 3.27 8.34
CA MET A 132 20.64 3.94 7.05
C MET A 132 19.42 3.82 6.12
N GLY A 133 18.80 2.63 6.05
CA GLY A 133 17.59 2.38 5.28
C GLY A 133 16.41 3.22 5.77
N SER A 134 16.20 3.24 7.09
CA SER A 134 15.14 4.04 7.72
C SER A 134 15.31 5.54 7.45
N SER A 135 16.54 6.07 7.55
CA SER A 135 16.82 7.49 7.25
C SER A 135 16.48 7.85 5.79
N ARG A 136 16.82 6.98 4.84
CA ARG A 136 16.53 7.18 3.41
C ARG A 136 15.04 7.09 3.12
N GLU A 137 14.35 6.10 3.68
CA GLU A 137 12.91 5.94 3.51
C GLU A 137 12.16 7.17 4.05
N MET A 138 12.55 7.67 5.23
CA MET A 138 11.94 8.86 5.81
C MET A 138 12.19 10.12 4.97
N LEU A 139 13.36 10.26 4.36
CA LEU A 139 13.65 11.35 3.43
C LEU A 139 12.74 11.29 2.19
N ILE A 140 12.60 10.12 1.56
CA ILE A 140 11.73 9.93 0.39
C ILE A 140 10.27 10.20 0.77
N SER A 141 9.84 9.66 1.91
CA SER A 141 8.48 9.83 2.44
C SER A 141 8.15 11.29 2.73
N ALA A 142 9.09 12.05 3.31
CA ALA A 142 8.90 13.47 3.59
C ALA A 142 8.69 14.32 2.32
N LEU A 143 9.18 13.85 1.17
CA LEU A 143 8.94 14.47 -0.14
C LEU A 143 7.66 13.95 -0.80
N ALA A 144 7.37 12.66 -0.67
CA ALA A 144 6.23 12.01 -1.31
C ALA A 144 4.88 12.35 -0.65
N GLU A 145 4.82 12.47 0.68
CA GLU A 145 3.57 12.73 1.42
C GLU A 145 2.90 14.05 1.03
N PRO A 146 3.61 15.21 1.02
CA PRO A 146 2.98 16.46 0.61
C PRO A 146 2.51 16.41 -0.85
N ALA A 147 3.28 15.77 -1.73
CA ALA A 147 2.90 15.60 -3.13
C ALA A 147 1.62 14.75 -3.27
N MET A 148 1.49 13.68 -2.47
CA MET A 148 0.28 12.86 -2.40
C MET A 148 -0.93 13.70 -1.95
N LEU A 149 -0.78 14.44 -0.85
CA LEU A 149 -1.84 15.30 -0.33
C LEU A 149 -2.27 16.36 -1.34
N MET A 150 -1.33 16.99 -2.05
CA MET A 150 -1.65 17.98 -3.09
C MET A 150 -2.39 17.37 -4.28
N ALA A 151 -1.98 16.18 -4.74
CA ALA A 151 -2.65 15.47 -5.82
C ALA A 151 -4.09 15.11 -5.43
N VAL A 152 -4.29 14.60 -4.21
CA VAL A 152 -5.63 14.24 -3.75
C VAL A 152 -6.47 15.48 -3.43
N PHE A 153 -5.90 16.54 -2.86
CA PHE A 153 -6.63 17.79 -2.62
C PHE A 153 -7.16 18.44 -3.89
N THR A 154 -6.41 18.34 -4.98
CA THR A 154 -6.86 18.80 -6.30
C THR A 154 -8.18 18.12 -6.71
N LEU A 155 -8.33 16.84 -6.37
CA LEU A 155 -9.52 16.05 -6.67
C LEU A 155 -10.65 16.33 -5.69
N THR A 156 -10.37 16.36 -4.39
CA THR A 156 -11.37 16.62 -3.34
C THR A 156 -11.96 18.02 -3.45
N MET A 157 -11.18 19.02 -3.89
CA MET A 157 -11.69 20.37 -4.13
C MET A 157 -12.72 20.39 -5.26
N SER A 158 -12.59 19.54 -6.28
CA SER A 158 -13.57 19.47 -7.36
C SER A 158 -14.90 18.88 -6.87
N ALA A 159 -14.83 17.82 -6.05
CA ALA A 159 -16.00 17.15 -5.47
C ALA A 159 -16.56 17.84 -4.20
N HIS A 160 -15.89 18.89 -3.69
CA HIS A 160 -16.23 19.58 -2.44
C HIS A 160 -16.35 18.63 -1.23
N SER A 161 -15.57 17.55 -1.23
CA SER A 161 -15.61 16.50 -0.20
C SER A 161 -14.26 15.82 -0.07
N THR A 162 -13.83 15.53 1.16
CA THR A 162 -12.63 14.74 1.47
C THR A 162 -12.88 13.24 1.47
N ASN A 163 -14.15 12.83 1.32
CA ASN A 163 -14.52 11.44 1.26
C ASN A 163 -14.18 10.84 -0.11
N LEU A 164 -13.46 9.72 -0.13
CA LEU A 164 -12.98 9.14 -1.38
C LEU A 164 -14.13 8.59 -2.25
N SER A 165 -15.17 8.04 -1.63
CA SER A 165 -16.35 7.52 -2.33
C SER A 165 -17.07 8.63 -3.09
N THR A 166 -17.31 9.77 -2.45
CA THR A 166 -17.98 10.92 -3.07
C THR A 166 -17.14 11.55 -4.17
N VAL A 167 -15.81 11.55 -4.03
CA VAL A 167 -14.89 11.99 -5.10
C VAL A 167 -15.00 11.09 -6.32
N ILE A 168 -15.02 9.77 -6.13
CA ILE A 168 -15.13 8.80 -7.24
C ILE A 168 -16.47 8.97 -7.97
N GLU A 169 -17.57 9.07 -7.23
CA GLU A 169 -18.90 9.33 -7.80
C GLU A 169 -18.95 10.65 -8.59
N HIS A 170 -18.36 11.72 -8.04
CA HIS A 170 -18.29 13.01 -8.75
C HIS A 170 -17.54 12.91 -10.07
N VAL A 171 -16.42 12.15 -10.12
CA VAL A 171 -15.64 11.96 -11.35
C VAL A 171 -16.39 11.09 -12.37
N LEU A 172 -17.13 10.08 -11.91
CA LEU A 172 -18.01 9.27 -12.77
C LEU A 172 -19.09 10.12 -13.44
N ASP A 173 -19.79 10.96 -12.66
CA ASP A 173 -20.91 11.79 -13.16
C ASP A 173 -20.44 12.92 -14.07
N SER A 174 -19.29 13.53 -13.77
CA SER A 174 -18.74 14.63 -14.57
C SER A 174 -18.06 14.18 -15.86
N GLY A 175 -17.87 12.87 -16.04
CA GLY A 175 -17.20 12.27 -17.18
C GLY A 175 -15.70 12.55 -17.24
N LEU A 176 -15.00 11.86 -18.16
CA LEU A 176 -13.56 12.02 -18.41
C LEU A 176 -13.27 13.37 -19.11
N LEU A 177 -13.46 14.48 -18.40
CA LEU A 177 -13.02 15.80 -18.84
C LEU A 177 -11.52 15.92 -18.61
N LEU A 178 -10.75 16.02 -19.69
CA LEU A 178 -9.30 16.24 -19.65
C LEU A 178 -8.99 17.65 -19.12
N ARG A 179 -9.01 17.80 -17.79
CA ARG A 179 -8.58 19.02 -17.09
C ARG A 179 -7.08 18.96 -16.85
N PRO A 180 -6.30 20.01 -17.16
CA PRO A 180 -4.87 20.03 -16.87
C PRO A 180 -4.52 19.73 -15.41
N SER A 181 -5.35 20.20 -14.47
CA SER A 181 -5.19 19.91 -13.03
C SER A 181 -5.27 18.42 -12.71
N PHE A 182 -6.20 17.69 -13.34
CA PHE A 182 -6.34 16.23 -13.16
C PHE A 182 -5.15 15.48 -13.77
N LEU A 183 -4.64 15.94 -14.91
CA LEU A 183 -3.44 15.34 -15.51
C LEU A 183 -2.22 15.51 -14.61
N PHE A 184 -1.99 16.71 -14.04
CA PHE A 184 -0.90 16.93 -13.11
C PHE A 184 -1.07 16.14 -11.80
N ALA A 185 -2.31 16.03 -11.29
CA ALA A 185 -2.61 15.19 -10.13
C ALA A 185 -2.32 13.70 -10.42
N LEU A 186 -2.69 13.20 -11.61
CA LEU A 186 -2.40 11.83 -12.04
C LEU A 186 -0.90 11.58 -12.11
N LEU A 187 -0.15 12.45 -12.80
CA LEU A 187 1.30 12.31 -12.94
C LEU A 187 2.00 12.40 -11.57
N GLY A 188 1.59 13.33 -10.72
CA GLY A 188 2.10 13.45 -9.35
C GLY A 188 1.82 12.20 -8.53
N LEU A 189 0.59 11.69 -8.55
CA LEU A 189 0.22 10.49 -7.79
C LEU A 189 0.89 9.22 -8.35
N LEU A 190 1.17 9.14 -9.65
CA LEU A 190 1.97 8.05 -10.24
C LEU A 190 3.41 8.07 -9.72
N LEU A 191 4.05 9.25 -9.65
CA LEU A 191 5.39 9.38 -9.09
C LEU A 191 5.42 9.00 -7.61
N VAL A 192 4.43 9.47 -6.84
CA VAL A 192 4.26 9.09 -5.43
C VAL A 192 4.06 7.58 -5.30
N ALA A 193 3.20 6.96 -6.10
CA ALA A 193 2.94 5.53 -6.04
C ALA A 193 4.22 4.71 -6.33
N VAL A 194 5.06 5.16 -7.26
CA VAL A 194 6.35 4.52 -7.53
C VAL A 194 7.32 4.67 -6.36
N ALA A 195 7.38 5.84 -5.72
CA ALA A 195 8.21 6.10 -4.55
C ALA A 195 7.77 5.27 -3.34
N GLU A 196 6.50 5.33 -2.96
CA GLU A 196 5.92 4.69 -1.77
C GLU A 196 5.86 3.15 -1.84
N THR A 197 5.86 2.61 -3.07
CA THR A 197 5.92 1.15 -3.29
C THR A 197 7.35 0.64 -3.52
N GLY A 198 8.36 1.52 -3.37
CA GLY A 198 9.77 1.17 -3.51
C GLY A 198 10.09 0.58 -4.87
N ARG A 199 9.64 1.20 -5.96
CA ARG A 199 9.83 0.69 -7.34
C ARG A 199 10.78 1.57 -8.14
N ILE A 200 11.34 0.97 -9.20
CA ILE A 200 12.26 1.64 -10.12
C ILE A 200 11.49 2.82 -10.76
N PRO A 201 12.05 4.04 -10.79
CA PRO A 201 13.46 4.38 -10.57
C PRO A 201 13.87 4.75 -9.15
N VAL A 202 12.95 4.82 -8.18
CA VAL A 202 13.24 5.32 -6.82
C VAL A 202 13.96 4.28 -5.97
N ASP A 203 13.47 3.04 -5.94
CA ASP A 203 14.11 1.92 -5.27
C ASP A 203 13.99 0.63 -6.10
N ASN A 204 14.85 -0.36 -5.85
CA ASN A 204 14.74 -1.67 -6.47
C ASN A 204 14.80 -2.77 -5.39
N PRO A 205 13.67 -3.41 -5.05
CA PRO A 205 13.60 -4.43 -4.00
C PRO A 205 14.23 -5.76 -4.44
N ALA A 206 14.67 -5.84 -5.70
CA ALA A 206 15.45 -6.98 -6.19
C ALA A 206 16.97 -6.77 -6.04
N THR A 207 17.41 -5.61 -5.56
CA THR A 207 18.83 -5.33 -5.32
C THR A 207 19.21 -5.85 -3.94
N HIS A 208 20.27 -6.66 -3.87
CA HIS A 208 20.86 -7.14 -2.61
C HIS A 208 22.17 -6.41 -2.27
N LEU A 209 22.42 -5.26 -2.88
CA LEU A 209 23.56 -4.41 -2.56
C LEU A 209 23.22 -3.61 -1.31
N GLU A 210 23.77 -4.03 -0.17
CA GLU A 210 23.43 -3.53 1.16
C GLU A 210 23.51 -2.00 1.30
N LEU A 211 24.45 -1.37 0.58
CA LEU A 211 24.64 0.07 0.59
C LEU A 211 23.59 0.86 -0.20
N THR A 212 22.85 0.25 -1.13
CA THR A 212 21.83 0.93 -1.94
C THR A 212 20.41 0.52 -1.61
N MET A 213 20.22 -0.45 -0.72
CA MET A 213 18.89 -0.84 -0.24
C MET A 213 18.24 0.32 0.54
N VAL A 214 16.96 0.56 0.27
CA VAL A 214 16.09 1.44 1.08
C VAL A 214 15.04 0.60 1.79
N HIS A 215 14.08 0.04 1.04
CA HIS A 215 13.00 -0.75 1.64
C HIS A 215 13.51 -2.05 2.27
N GLU A 216 14.30 -2.81 1.50
CA GLU A 216 14.83 -4.11 1.94
C GLU A 216 15.69 -3.95 3.20
N ALA A 217 16.45 -2.85 3.32
CA ALA A 217 17.30 -2.56 4.47
C ALA A 217 16.53 -2.49 5.80
N MET A 218 15.27 -2.01 5.78
CA MET A 218 14.44 -1.91 6.98
C MET A 218 13.91 -3.27 7.46
N ILE A 219 13.80 -4.25 6.56
CA ILE A 219 13.23 -5.58 6.86
C ILE A 219 14.28 -6.69 6.96
N LEU A 220 15.58 -6.38 6.79
CA LEU A 220 16.67 -7.37 6.76
C LEU A 220 16.71 -8.29 7.98
N GLU A 221 16.45 -7.74 9.17
CA GLU A 221 16.53 -8.48 10.43
C GLU A 221 15.29 -9.35 10.70
N TYR A 222 14.23 -9.20 9.89
CA TYR A 222 13.02 -9.98 10.07
C TYR A 222 13.12 -11.38 9.46
N SER A 223 12.51 -12.34 10.14
CA SER A 223 12.46 -13.73 9.70
C SER A 223 11.09 -14.37 9.97
N GLY A 224 10.83 -15.48 9.27
CA GLY A 224 9.63 -16.28 9.41
C GLY A 224 8.34 -15.47 9.30
N ARG A 225 7.45 -15.65 10.28
CA ARG A 225 6.11 -15.01 10.28
C ARG A 225 6.16 -13.48 10.25
N HIS A 226 7.17 -12.85 10.87
CA HIS A 226 7.27 -11.39 10.89
C HIS A 226 7.62 -10.84 9.50
N LEU A 227 8.56 -11.49 8.81
CA LEU A 227 8.90 -11.15 7.43
C LEU A 227 7.69 -11.37 6.51
N ALA A 228 6.93 -12.46 6.71
CA ALA A 228 5.72 -12.72 5.94
C ALA A 228 4.72 -11.55 6.02
N LEU A 229 4.47 -11.02 7.23
CA LEU A 229 3.55 -9.90 7.43
C LEU A 229 4.05 -8.61 6.79
N MET A 230 5.36 -8.32 6.90
CA MET A 230 5.97 -7.14 6.27
C MET A 230 5.90 -7.21 4.74
N GLU A 231 6.28 -8.35 4.15
CA GLU A 231 6.15 -8.56 2.71
C GLU A 231 4.70 -8.47 2.25
N TRP A 232 3.78 -9.05 3.00
CA TRP A 232 2.35 -9.01 2.67
C TRP A 232 1.79 -7.59 2.73
N ALA A 233 2.18 -6.81 3.75
CA ALA A 233 1.83 -5.39 3.84
C ALA A 233 2.35 -4.60 2.63
N ALA A 234 3.60 -4.82 2.21
CA ALA A 234 4.15 -4.18 1.01
C ALA A 234 3.38 -4.54 -0.27
N GLN A 235 2.95 -5.81 -0.40
CA GLN A 235 2.11 -6.27 -1.51
C GLN A 235 0.73 -5.59 -1.49
N ILE A 236 0.10 -5.47 -0.31
CA ILE A 236 -1.18 -4.78 -0.14
C ILE A 236 -1.03 -3.29 -0.48
N LYS A 237 0.04 -2.64 -0.04
CA LYS A 237 0.34 -1.23 -0.36
C LYS A 237 0.41 -0.99 -1.88
N LEU A 238 1.03 -1.91 -2.62
CA LEU A 238 1.06 -1.83 -4.09
C LEU A 238 -0.36 -1.92 -4.68
N MET A 239 -1.17 -2.86 -4.20
CA MET A 239 -2.56 -3.00 -4.68
C MET A 239 -3.41 -1.78 -4.31
N LEU A 240 -3.23 -1.23 -3.11
CA LEU A 240 -3.89 -0.02 -2.64
C LEU A 240 -3.66 1.14 -3.61
N TYR A 241 -2.39 1.45 -3.94
CA TYR A 241 -2.08 2.53 -4.89
C TYR A 241 -2.61 2.24 -6.30
N ALA A 242 -2.53 0.99 -6.76
CA ALA A 242 -3.06 0.62 -8.07
C ALA A 242 -4.58 0.82 -8.18
N VAL A 243 -5.32 0.43 -7.14
CA VAL A 243 -6.78 0.60 -7.08
C VAL A 243 -7.15 2.07 -6.90
N LEU A 244 -6.43 2.81 -6.04
CA LEU A 244 -6.63 4.25 -5.87
C LEU A 244 -6.52 5.00 -7.21
N LEU A 245 -5.42 4.77 -7.94
CA LEU A 245 -5.19 5.38 -9.25
C LEU A 245 -6.28 4.99 -10.25
N SER A 246 -6.68 3.72 -10.26
CA SER A 246 -7.72 3.22 -11.16
C SER A 246 -9.07 3.87 -10.86
N ASN A 247 -9.50 3.89 -9.61
CA ASN A 247 -10.80 4.45 -9.24
C ASN A 247 -10.90 5.95 -9.43
N VAL A 248 -9.81 6.68 -9.21
CA VAL A 248 -9.84 8.15 -9.27
C VAL A 248 -9.71 8.66 -10.70
N PHE A 249 -8.88 8.04 -11.54
CA PHE A 249 -8.54 8.57 -12.86
C PHE A 249 -9.07 7.74 -14.03
N LEU A 250 -9.43 6.47 -13.79
CA LEU A 250 -10.01 5.57 -14.78
C LEU A 250 -11.25 4.88 -14.18
N PRO A 251 -12.23 5.63 -13.64
CA PRO A 251 -13.36 5.01 -12.98
C PRO A 251 -14.16 4.21 -14.01
N TRP A 252 -14.09 2.89 -13.88
CA TRP A 252 -15.05 1.97 -14.46
C TRP A 252 -16.29 1.94 -13.56
N GLY A 253 -17.49 1.78 -14.11
CA GLY A 253 -18.76 1.84 -13.38
C GLY A 253 -18.99 0.70 -12.38
N ILE A 254 -18.03 0.40 -11.49
CA ILE A 254 -18.16 -0.51 -10.34
C ILE A 254 -19.18 0.03 -9.31
N ALA A 255 -19.66 1.26 -9.50
CA ALA A 255 -20.63 1.95 -8.66
C ALA A 255 -21.98 2.12 -9.36
N ALA A 256 -22.67 1.01 -9.66
CA ALA A 256 -24.10 0.99 -9.96
C ALA A 256 -24.76 -0.16 -9.20
#